data_AF-M6VM23-F1
#
_entry.id   AF-M6VM23-F1
#
_cell.length_a   1.000
_cell.length_b   1.000
_cell.length_c   1.000
_cell.angle_alpha   90.00
_cell.angle_beta   90.00
_cell.angle_gamma   90.00
#
_symmetry.space_group_name_H-M   'P 1'
#
loop_
_entity.id
_entity.type
_entity.pdbx_description
1 polymer ?
#
loop_
_entity_poly.entity_id
_entity_poly.type
_entity_poly.pdbx_seq_one_letter_code
_entity_poly.pdbx_strand_id
1 'polypeptide(L)'
;MKKLQSLFFVFTILISLFLIKDLSADGCYICTSGSTDHCRDYCRYVGSDTFDNRKKCQDKGCKVGGTASCPTASNYKVCSAKAITSTSEFFASNR
;
A
#
# COMPACT_ATOMS: atom_id res chain seq x y z
N MET A 1 -2.96 -26.09 -39.29
CA MET A 1 -2.23 -25.59 -38.10
C MET A 1 -2.68 -24.21 -37.61
N LYS A 2 -3.26 -23.34 -38.44
CA LYS A 2 -3.69 -21.97 -38.05
C LYS A 2 -4.69 -21.90 -36.88
N LYS A 3 -5.60 -22.88 -36.77
CA LYS A 3 -6.58 -22.99 -35.65
C LYS A 3 -5.89 -23.27 -34.31
N LEU A 4 -4.86 -24.12 -34.30
CA LEU A 4 -4.07 -24.43 -33.11
C LEU A 4 -3.21 -23.23 -32.70
N GLN A 5 -2.62 -22.56 -33.70
CA GLN A 5 -1.84 -21.33 -33.51
C GLN A 5 -2.67 -20.18 -32.93
N SER A 6 -3.92 -20.04 -33.38
CA SER A 6 -4.88 -19.07 -32.83
C SER A 6 -5.27 -19.39 -31.38
N LEU A 7 -5.39 -20.68 -31.03
CA LEU A 7 -5.67 -21.09 -29.66
C LEU A 7 -4.52 -20.73 -28.71
N PHE A 8 -3.27 -20.98 -29.13
CA PHE A 8 -2.09 -20.58 -28.38
C PHE A 8 -2.04 -19.07 -28.15
N PHE A 9 -2.43 -18.27 -29.15
CA PHE A 9 -2.45 -16.81 -29.04
C PHE A 9 -3.52 -16.29 -28.06
N VAL A 10 -4.69 -16.92 -28.02
CA VAL A 10 -5.73 -16.57 -27.05
C VAL A 10 -5.32 -16.98 -25.63
N PHE A 11 -4.68 -18.14 -25.50
CA PHE A 11 -4.21 -18.65 -24.22
C PHE A 11 -3.10 -17.77 -23.61
N THR A 12 -2.17 -17.26 -24.42
CA THR A 12 -1.15 -16.32 -23.94
C THR A 12 -1.73 -14.99 -23.48
N ILE A 13 -2.75 -14.45 -24.16
CA ILE A 13 -3.44 -13.23 -23.74
C ILE A 13 -4.17 -13.44 -22.40
N LEU A 14 -4.87 -14.57 -22.25
CA LEU A 14 -5.57 -14.89 -21.00
C LEU A 14 -4.60 -15.03 -19.82
N ILE A 15 -3.45 -15.68 -20.01
CA ILE A 15 -2.43 -15.80 -18.96
C ILE A 15 -1.88 -14.42 -18.53
N SER A 16 -1.65 -13.52 -19.49
CA SER A 16 -1.13 -12.18 -19.17
C SER A 16 -2.08 -11.34 -18.30
N LEU A 17 -3.39 -11.56 -18.37
CA LEU A 17 -4.38 -10.85 -17.53
C LEU A 17 -4.34 -11.31 -16.06
N PHE A 18 -4.01 -12.58 -15.80
CA PHE A 18 -3.86 -13.11 -14.44
C PHE A 18 -2.58 -12.65 -13.74
N LEU A 19 -1.61 -12.11 -14.47
CA LEU A 19 -0.34 -11.61 -13.94
C LEU A 19 -0.41 -10.15 -13.45
N ILE A 20 -1.55 -9.48 -13.61
CA ILE A 20 -1.76 -8.13 -13.08
C ILE A 20 -1.93 -8.25 -11.57
N LYS A 21 -0.81 -8.15 -10.84
CA LYS A 21 -0.79 -7.97 -9.39
C LYS A 21 -1.54 -6.69 -9.04
N ASP A 22 -2.36 -6.72 -7.99
CA ASP A 22 -3.05 -5.55 -7.46
C ASP A 22 -2.05 -4.39 -7.30
N LEU A 23 -2.10 -3.40 -8.20
CA LEU A 23 -1.45 -2.11 -8.02
C LEU A 23 -2.23 -1.39 -6.93
N SER A 24 -1.91 -1.73 -5.70
CA SER A 24 -2.51 -1.07 -4.56
C SER A 24 -1.80 0.25 -4.35
N ALA A 25 -2.52 1.34 -4.61
CA ALA A 25 -1.98 2.68 -4.43
C ALA A 25 -1.72 2.94 -2.94
N ASP A 26 -0.52 3.40 -2.62
CA ASP A 26 -0.22 3.96 -1.29
C ASP A 26 -1.24 5.07 -0.98
N GLY A 27 -1.86 4.98 0.19
CA GLY A 27 -2.84 5.94 0.67
C GLY A 27 -2.45 6.55 2.00
N CYS A 28 -3.15 7.62 2.40
CA CYS A 28 -3.01 8.20 3.71
C CYS A 28 -4.35 8.27 4.43
N TYR A 29 -4.31 8.10 5.75
CA TYR A 29 -5.42 8.46 6.61
C TYR A 29 -5.24 9.87 7.13
N ILE A 30 -6.34 10.61 7.23
CA ILE A 30 -6.39 11.91 7.91
C ILE A 30 -6.39 11.63 9.41
N CYS A 31 -5.42 12.19 10.12
CA CYS A 31 -5.36 12.12 11.57
C CYS A 31 -6.07 13.35 12.16
N THR A 32 -6.91 13.12 13.17
CA THR A 32 -7.75 14.17 13.78
C THR A 32 -7.18 14.63 15.12
N SER A 33 -7.82 15.64 15.72
CA SER A 33 -7.50 16.12 17.06
C SER A 33 -7.44 14.96 18.07
N GLY A 34 -6.37 14.93 18.86
CA GLY A 34 -6.05 13.83 19.77
C GLY A 34 -5.06 12.81 19.20
N SER A 35 -4.58 13.00 17.96
CA SER A 35 -3.45 12.24 17.43
C SER A 35 -2.12 12.69 18.05
N THR A 36 -1.14 11.80 18.08
CA THR A 36 0.22 12.10 18.57
C THR A 36 0.93 13.10 17.65
N ASP A 37 1.88 13.88 18.18
CA ASP A 37 2.60 14.90 17.39
C ASP A 37 3.31 14.31 16.16
N HIS A 38 3.84 13.09 16.28
CA HIS A 38 4.51 12.39 15.19
C HIS A 38 3.56 11.96 14.06
N CYS A 39 2.28 11.73 14.37
CA CYS A 39 1.21 11.36 13.42
C CYS A 39 0.11 12.44 13.38
N ARG A 40 0.47 13.71 13.55
CA ARG A 40 -0.54 14.76 13.80
C ARG A 40 -1.51 14.95 12.64
N ASP A 41 -1.01 14.97 11.41
CA ASP A 41 -1.80 15.36 10.25
C ASP A 41 -2.22 14.15 9.42
N TYR A 42 -1.28 13.24 9.11
CA TYR A 42 -1.58 12.07 8.28
C TYR A 42 -0.82 10.81 8.73
N CYS A 43 -1.38 9.65 8.38
CA CYS A 43 -0.70 8.37 8.50
C CYS A 43 -0.74 7.61 7.17
N ARG A 44 0.43 7.32 6.61
CA ARG A 44 0.62 6.63 5.35
C ARG A 44 0.48 5.12 5.51
N TYR A 45 -0.30 4.50 4.65
CA TYR A 45 -0.43 3.05 4.53
C TYR A 45 -0.12 2.59 3.10
N VAL A 46 0.25 1.32 2.99
CA VAL A 46 0.49 0.64 1.71
C VAL A 46 -0.64 -0.36 1.54
N GLY A 47 -1.20 -0.45 0.35
CA GLY A 47 -2.33 -1.34 0.13
C GLY A 47 -3.67 -0.61 0.11
N SER A 48 -4.75 -1.39 0.09
CA SER A 48 -6.11 -0.87 0.15
C SER A 48 -6.45 -0.36 1.56
N ASP A 49 -7.50 0.44 1.64
CA ASP A 49 -8.06 0.82 2.94
C ASP A 49 -8.71 -0.40 3.60
N THR A 50 -8.05 -0.96 4.60
CA THR A 50 -8.51 -2.12 5.37
C THR A 50 -8.51 -1.80 6.86
N PHE A 51 -9.29 -2.58 7.62
CA PHE A 51 -9.31 -2.46 9.07
C PHE A 51 -7.91 -2.61 9.68
N ASP A 52 -7.09 -3.53 9.16
CA ASP A 52 -5.72 -3.73 9.62
C ASP A 52 -4.83 -2.50 9.37
N ASN A 53 -4.94 -1.86 8.20
CA ASN A 53 -4.18 -0.65 7.89
C ASN A 53 -4.62 0.53 8.77
N ARG A 54 -5.92 0.68 9.03
CA ARG A 54 -6.45 1.66 9.98
C ARG A 54 -5.91 1.40 11.39
N LYS A 55 -5.93 0.15 11.83
CA LYS A 55 -5.46 -0.26 13.15
C LYS A 55 -3.97 0.03 13.35
N LYS A 56 -3.13 -0.29 12.36
CA LYS A 56 -1.70 0.05 12.40
C LYS A 56 -1.45 1.56 12.56
N CYS A 57 -2.23 2.40 11.89
CA CYS A 57 -2.13 3.86 12.07
C CYS A 57 -2.63 4.31 13.45
N GLN A 58 -3.71 3.72 13.96
CA GLN A 58 -4.20 3.97 15.32
C GLN A 58 -3.17 3.59 16.38
N ASP A 59 -2.46 2.47 16.21
CA ASP A 59 -1.43 2.00 17.13
C ASP A 59 -0.18 2.91 17.10
N LYS A 60 0.04 3.64 16.00
CA LYS A 60 1.04 4.73 15.91
C LYS A 60 0.56 6.03 16.57
N GLY A 61 -0.69 6.08 17.04
CA GLY A 61 -1.28 7.24 17.69
C GLY A 61 -2.05 8.16 16.75
N CYS A 62 -2.39 7.74 15.54
CA CYS A 62 -3.28 8.49 14.65
C CYS A 62 -4.75 8.18 14.96
N LYS A 63 -5.51 9.18 15.39
CA LYS A 63 -6.97 9.08 15.45
C LYS A 63 -7.55 9.28 14.06
N VAL A 64 -7.70 8.19 13.33
CA VAL A 64 -8.17 8.16 11.93
C VAL A 64 -9.57 8.78 11.80
N GLY A 65 -9.68 9.87 11.04
CA GLY A 65 -10.95 10.51 10.69
C GLY A 65 -11.48 10.15 9.29
N GLY A 66 -10.60 9.73 8.38
CA GLY A 66 -10.97 9.42 7.00
C GLY A 66 -9.76 9.03 6.16
N THR A 67 -9.98 8.78 4.87
CA THR A 67 -8.94 8.50 3.86
C THR A 67 -8.66 9.74 3.00
N ALA A 68 -7.42 9.86 2.54
CA ALA A 68 -6.95 10.93 1.68
C ALA A 68 -5.76 10.47 0.83
N SER A 69 -5.44 11.25 -0.20
CA SER A 69 -4.14 11.16 -0.86
C SER A 69 -3.05 11.69 0.07
N CYS A 70 -1.87 11.04 0.06
CA CYS A 70 -0.77 11.48 0.89
C CYS A 70 -0.24 12.85 0.42
N PRO A 71 -0.15 13.85 1.31
CA PRO A 71 0.45 15.13 0.95
C PRO A 71 1.96 14.95 0.70
N THR A 72 2.50 15.72 -0.25
CA THR A 72 3.93 15.77 -0.55
C THR A 72 4.64 16.94 0.12
N ALA A 73 3.89 17.90 0.66
CA ALA A 73 4.45 19.08 1.29
C ALA A 73 5.05 18.74 2.67
N SER A 74 6.22 19.30 2.97
CA SER A 74 6.99 18.98 4.18
C SER A 74 6.44 19.59 5.47
N ASN A 75 5.43 20.45 5.41
CA ASN A 75 4.80 21.07 6.57
C ASN A 75 3.87 20.11 7.34
N TYR A 76 3.46 19.02 6.71
CA TYR A 76 2.61 18.01 7.34
C TYR A 76 3.45 17.00 8.14
N LYS A 77 2.98 16.70 9.34
CA LYS A 77 3.49 15.59 10.15
C LYS A 77 2.80 14.32 9.71
N VAL A 78 3.55 13.51 8.95
CA VAL A 78 3.10 12.26 8.39
C VAL A 78 3.91 11.12 8.97
N CYS A 79 3.23 10.16 9.57
CA CYS A 79 3.85 8.91 10.02
C CYS A 79 3.52 7.75 9.07
N SER A 80 4.18 6.60 9.22
CA SER A 80 3.97 5.44 8.35
C SER A 80 3.53 4.21 9.14
N ALA A 81 2.45 3.58 8.68
CA ALA A 81 1.99 2.27 9.12
C ALA A 81 2.66 1.12 8.36
N LYS A 82 3.56 1.41 7.41
CA LYS A 82 4.42 0.38 6.84
C LYS A 82 5.25 -0.19 7.98
N ALA A 83 5.09 -1.50 8.25
CA ALA A 83 6.01 -2.18 9.12
C ALA A 83 7.42 -1.88 8.62
N ILE A 84 8.30 -1.47 9.52
CA ILE A 84 9.73 -1.46 9.25
C ILE A 84 10.07 -2.94 9.15
N THR A 85 9.87 -3.56 7.98
CA THR A 85 10.65 -4.73 7.63
C THR A 85 12.07 -4.22 7.66
N SER A 86 12.75 -4.50 8.76
CA SER A 86 14.20 -4.43 8.84
C SER A 86 14.71 -5.03 7.54
N THR A 87 15.67 -4.34 6.95
CA THR A 87 16.41 -4.67 5.72
C THR A 87 17.07 -6.06 5.72
N SER A 88 16.68 -6.98 6.60
CA SER A 88 17.13 -8.36 6.69
C SER A 88 16.54 -9.28 5.63
N GLU A 89 15.33 -9.02 5.10
CA GLU A 89 14.70 -9.92 4.11
C GLU A 89 15.19 -9.69 2.67
N PHE A 90 15.73 -8.50 2.35
CA PHE A 90 16.26 -8.21 1.01
C PHE A 90 17.62 -8.88 0.72
N PHE A 91 18.37 -9.29 1.74
CA PHE A 91 19.67 -9.97 1.55
C PHE A 91 19.57 -11.51 1.54
N ALA A 92 18.41 -12.10 1.81
CA ALA A 92 18.25 -13.56 1.87
C ALA A 92 17.95 -14.20 0.50
N SER A 93 17.65 -13.41 -0.54
CA SER A 93 17.32 -13.91 -1.89
C SER A 93 18.48 -13.79 -2.87
N ASN A 94 19.72 -13.96 -2.41
CA ASN A 94 20.91 -14.00 -3.28
C ASN A 94 21.92 -15.06 -2.78
N ARG A 95 21.44 -16.27 -2.53
CA ARG A 95 22.30 -17.44 -2.31
C ARG A 95 21.81 -18.64 -3.10
#